data_AF-A0A838QWW2-F1
#
_entry.id   AF-A0A838QWW2-F1
#
_cell.length_a   1.000
_cell.length_b   1.000
_cell.length_c   1.000
_cell.angle_alpha   90.00
_cell.angle_beta   90.00
_cell.angle_gamma   90.00
#
_symmetry.space_group_name_H-M   'P 1'
#
loop_
_entity.id
_entity.type
_entity.pdbx_description
1 polymer ?
#
loop_
_entity_poly.entity_id
_entity_poly.type
_entity_poly.pdbx_seq_one_letter_code
_entity_poly.pdbx_strand_id
1 'polypeptide(L)'
;MPGALRQHAEFASSELQRMALEISGTMSKFQLALADRQCRMAELSQRCQDLITILATSLYGVRHESEIVRDAADVLCQELTQKYTGRRPSNKFYRQVTELGAAIADGGFQSLAGIDAGEILMRY
;
A
#
# COMPACT_ATOMS: atom_id res chain seq x y z
N MET A 1 19.04 1.18 -2.87
CA MET A 1 17.63 1.08 -2.46
C MET A 1 17.60 1.29 -0.95
N PRO A 2 16.90 2.32 -0.43
CA PRO A 2 16.69 2.47 1.01
C PRO A 2 16.18 1.16 1.62
N GLY A 3 16.65 0.82 2.82
CA GLY A 3 16.44 -0.51 3.42
C GLY A 3 14.96 -0.89 3.54
N ALA A 4 14.11 0.04 3.96
CA ALA A 4 12.67 -0.19 4.13
C ALA A 4 11.95 -0.49 2.79
N LEU A 5 12.13 0.36 1.77
CA LEU A 5 11.47 0.17 0.47
C LEU A 5 11.94 -1.09 -0.26
N ARG A 6 13.19 -1.52 -0.06
CA ARG A 6 13.67 -2.81 -0.58
C ARG A 6 12.89 -3.98 0.04
N GLN A 7 12.69 -3.97 1.35
CA GLN A 7 11.97 -5.03 2.06
C GLN A 7 10.53 -5.16 1.56
N HIS A 8 9.86 -4.04 1.29
CA HIS A 8 8.51 -4.05 0.71
C HIS A 8 8.47 -4.65 -0.70
N ALA A 9 9.43 -4.29 -1.54
CA ALA A 9 9.52 -4.84 -2.90
C ALA A 9 9.79 -6.36 -2.90
N GLU A 10 10.67 -6.83 -2.02
CA GLU A 10 10.98 -8.25 -1.84
C GLU A 10 9.76 -9.02 -1.30
N PHE A 11 9.09 -8.47 -0.28
CA PHE A 11 7.85 -9.02 0.27
C PHE A 11 6.79 -9.18 -0.83
N ALA A 12 6.47 -8.10 -1.54
CA ALA A 12 5.45 -8.11 -2.59
C ALA A 12 5.81 -9.09 -3.72
N SER A 13 7.08 -9.12 -4.15
CA SER A 13 7.54 -10.05 -5.19
C SER A 13 7.38 -11.51 -4.76
N SER A 14 7.68 -11.84 -3.50
CA SER A 14 7.53 -13.20 -2.98
C SER A 14 6.06 -13.60 -2.84
N GLU A 15 5.22 -12.71 -2.35
CA GLU A 15 3.79 -12.97 -2.15
C GLU A 15 3.01 -13.03 -3.46
N LEU A 16 3.39 -12.25 -4.48
CA LEU A 16 2.79 -12.33 -5.82
C LEU A 16 3.01 -13.71 -6.46
N GLN A 17 4.17 -14.33 -6.25
CA GLN A 17 4.42 -15.70 -6.72
C GLN A 17 3.51 -16.72 -6.02
N ARG A 18 3.26 -16.54 -4.71
CA ARG A 18 2.31 -17.38 -3.96
C ARG A 18 0.87 -17.13 -4.40
N MET A 19 0.52 -15.88 -4.65
CA MET A 19 -0.81 -15.47 -5.10
C MET A 19 -1.18 -16.12 -6.44
N ALA A 20 -0.22 -16.25 -7.36
CA ALA A 20 -0.44 -16.98 -8.62
C ALA A 20 -0.93 -18.41 -8.38
N LEU A 21 -0.32 -19.14 -7.42
CA LEU A 21 -0.74 -20.49 -7.06
C LEU A 21 -2.11 -20.51 -6.37
N GLU A 22 -2.41 -19.53 -5.52
CA GLU A 22 -3.73 -19.41 -4.86
C GLU A 22 -4.85 -19.14 -5.89
N ILE A 23 -4.59 -18.28 -6.88
CA ILE A 23 -5.49 -18.03 -8.01
C ILE A 23 -5.70 -19.30 -8.83
N SER A 24 -4.63 -19.97 -9.26
CA SER A 24 -4.74 -21.22 -10.00
C SER A 24 -5.51 -22.29 -9.22
N GLY A 25 -5.22 -22.46 -7.93
CA GLY A 25 -5.95 -23.41 -7.07
C GLY A 25 -7.43 -23.07 -6.93
N THR A 26 -7.78 -21.78 -6.81
CA THR A 26 -9.17 -21.31 -6.75
C THR A 26 -9.91 -21.59 -8.06
N MET A 27 -9.28 -21.30 -9.20
CA MET A 27 -9.84 -21.59 -10.53
C MET A 27 -10.03 -23.09 -10.74
N SER A 28 -9.03 -23.91 -10.42
CA SER A 28 -9.12 -25.37 -10.55
C SER A 28 -10.14 -26.00 -9.62
N LYS A 29 -10.34 -25.44 -8.41
CA LYS A 29 -11.29 -25.96 -7.43
C LYS A 29 -12.74 -25.67 -7.80
N PHE A 30 -13.04 -24.46 -8.28
CA PHE A 30 -14.42 -24.03 -8.52
C PHE A 30 -14.84 -24.11 -9.99
N GLN A 31 -13.89 -24.07 -10.94
CA GLN A 31 -14.13 -24.23 -12.38
C GLN A 31 -15.32 -23.38 -12.86
N LEU A 32 -16.36 -23.99 -13.44
CA LEU A 32 -17.56 -23.31 -13.92
C LEU A 32 -18.34 -22.60 -12.80
N ALA A 33 -18.29 -23.11 -11.57
CA ALA A 33 -18.94 -22.51 -10.41
C ALA A 33 -18.17 -21.31 -9.83
N LEU A 34 -17.02 -20.93 -10.41
CA LEU A 34 -16.26 -19.75 -9.97
C LEU A 34 -17.09 -18.47 -10.11
N ALA A 35 -17.92 -18.38 -11.15
CA ALA A 35 -18.81 -17.24 -11.38
C ALA A 35 -19.78 -16.98 -10.21
N ASP A 36 -20.14 -18.03 -9.45
CA ASP A 36 -21.02 -17.91 -8.29
C ASP A 36 -20.26 -17.56 -6.99
N ARG A 37 -18.93 -17.46 -7.05
CA ARG A 37 -18.05 -17.19 -5.89
C ARG A 37 -17.54 -15.75 -5.89
N GLN A 38 -18.41 -14.79 -6.22
CA GLN A 38 -18.07 -13.36 -6.31
C GLN A 38 -17.36 -12.82 -5.07
N CYS A 39 -17.81 -13.16 -3.86
CA CYS A 39 -17.15 -12.71 -2.63
C CYS A 39 -15.70 -13.22 -2.52
N ARG A 40 -15.44 -14.46 -2.93
CA ARG A 40 -14.08 -15.03 -2.95
C ARG A 40 -13.24 -14.41 -4.06
N MET A 41 -13.82 -14.15 -5.24
CA MET A 41 -13.14 -13.46 -6.32
C MET A 41 -12.75 -12.03 -5.94
N ALA A 42 -13.65 -11.30 -5.28
CA ALA A 42 -13.40 -9.95 -4.81
C ALA A 42 -12.27 -9.90 -3.78
N GLU A 43 -12.29 -10.80 -2.79
CA GLU A 43 -11.23 -10.88 -1.77
C GLU A 43 -9.87 -11.23 -2.39
N LEU A 44 -9.82 -12.24 -3.26
CA LEU A 44 -8.57 -12.65 -3.91
C LEU A 44 -8.02 -11.56 -4.85
N SER A 45 -8.91 -10.89 -5.59
CA SER A 45 -8.55 -9.77 -6.46
C SER A 45 -7.98 -8.61 -5.65
N GLN A 46 -8.63 -8.27 -4.52
CA GLN A 46 -8.15 -7.20 -3.65
C GLN A 46 -6.76 -7.50 -3.09
N ARG A 47 -6.52 -8.73 -2.61
CA ARG A 47 -5.20 -9.13 -2.11
C ARG A 47 -4.11 -9.06 -3.17
N CYS A 48 -4.41 -9.48 -4.40
CA CYS A 48 -3.48 -9.35 -5.52
C CYS A 48 -3.18 -7.88 -5.86
N GLN A 49 -4.22 -7.04 -5.92
CA GLN A 49 -4.07 -5.61 -6.19
C GLN A 49 -3.26 -4.89 -5.10
N ASP A 50 -3.47 -5.24 -3.82
CA ASP A 50 -2.70 -4.69 -2.70
C ASP A 50 -1.21 -5.00 -2.89
N LEU A 51 -0.86 -6.26 -3.23
CA LEU A 51 0.54 -6.65 -3.49
C LEU A 51 1.16 -5.94 -4.70
N ILE A 52 0.41 -5.80 -5.80
CA ILE A 52 0.86 -5.04 -6.99
C ILE A 52 1.11 -3.57 -6.60
N THR A 53 0.23 -2.99 -5.79
CA THR A 53 0.34 -1.61 -5.32
C THR A 53 1.58 -1.43 -4.45
N ILE A 54 1.88 -2.36 -3.53
CA ILE A 54 3.12 -2.34 -2.74
C ILE A 54 4.36 -2.38 -3.66
N LEU A 55 4.38 -3.28 -4.64
CA LEU A 55 5.52 -3.41 -5.54
C LEU A 55 5.72 -2.14 -6.38
N ALA A 56 4.66 -1.62 -7.00
CA ALA A 56 4.73 -0.40 -7.80
C ALA A 56 5.15 0.82 -6.94
N THR A 57 4.58 0.96 -5.75
CA THR A 57 4.86 2.07 -4.82
C THR A 57 6.29 2.03 -4.31
N SER A 58 6.78 0.87 -3.90
CA SER A 58 8.17 0.72 -3.41
C SER A 58 9.20 1.02 -4.50
N LEU A 59 8.97 0.56 -5.74
CA LEU A 59 9.83 0.88 -6.89
C LEU A 59 9.76 2.37 -7.29
N TYR A 60 8.59 2.99 -7.15
CA TYR A 60 8.42 4.42 -7.38
C TYR A 60 9.18 5.25 -6.33
N GLY A 61 8.94 5.00 -5.05
CA GLY A 61 9.58 5.72 -3.94
C GLY A 61 11.11 5.66 -4.00
N VAL A 62 11.67 4.51 -4.38
CA VAL A 62 13.13 4.31 -4.51
C VAL A 62 13.77 5.23 -5.54
N ARG A 63 13.05 5.53 -6.63
CA ARG A 63 13.54 6.39 -7.70
C ARG A 63 13.30 7.87 -7.43
N HIS A 64 12.44 8.20 -6.48
CA HIS A 64 12.10 9.58 -6.21
C HIS A 64 13.16 10.25 -5.33
N GLU A 65 13.46 11.51 -5.60
CA GLU A 65 14.42 12.31 -4.84
C GLU A 65 13.85 12.89 -3.53
N SER A 66 12.54 13.12 -3.46
CA SER A 66 11.88 13.69 -2.27
C SER A 66 11.80 12.68 -1.13
N GLU A 67 12.32 13.04 0.04
CA GLU A 67 12.23 12.23 1.26
C GLU A 67 10.78 12.04 1.71
N ILE A 68 9.94 13.08 1.64
CA ILE A 68 8.52 12.97 1.98
C ILE A 68 7.80 11.96 1.09
N VAL A 69 8.15 11.87 -0.19
CA VAL A 69 7.54 10.87 -1.07
C VAL A 69 8.05 9.46 -0.76
N ARG A 70 9.31 9.32 -0.36
CA ARG A 70 9.83 8.02 0.11
C ARG A 70 9.15 7.57 1.39
N ASP A 71 8.92 8.49 2.33
CA ASP A 71 8.24 8.20 3.59
C ASP A 71 6.76 7.87 3.37
N ALA A 72 6.09 8.60 2.48
CA ALA A 72 4.72 8.27 2.07
C ALA A 72 4.62 6.90 1.40
N ALA A 73 5.58 6.58 0.53
CA ALA A 73 5.66 5.26 -0.09
C ALA A 73 5.87 4.14 0.96
N ASP A 74 6.73 4.35 1.96
CA ASP A 74 6.96 3.41 3.05
C ASP A 74 5.69 3.21 3.90
N VAL A 75 5.03 4.29 4.32
CA VAL A 75 3.79 4.24 5.10
C VAL A 75 2.68 3.48 4.36
N LEU A 76 2.46 3.78 3.08
CA LEU A 76 1.46 3.07 2.27
C LEU A 76 1.79 1.57 2.15
N CYS A 77 3.06 1.24 1.91
CA CYS A 77 3.48 -0.16 1.85
C CYS A 77 3.23 -0.88 3.19
N GLN A 78 3.56 -0.25 4.32
CA GLN A 78 3.30 -0.80 5.64
C GLN A 78 1.81 -1.04 5.90
N GLU A 79 0.93 -0.10 5.54
CA GLU A 79 -0.52 -0.23 5.68
C GLU A 79 -1.07 -1.40 4.86
N LEU A 80 -0.69 -1.48 3.59
CA LEU A 80 -1.14 -2.57 2.71
C LEU A 80 -0.60 -3.93 3.15
N THR A 81 0.64 -4.01 3.64
CA THR A 81 1.18 -5.24 4.23
C THR A 81 0.40 -5.66 5.48
N GLN A 82 0.02 -4.72 6.35
CA GLN A 82 -0.78 -5.00 7.53
C GLN A 82 -2.17 -5.51 7.15
N LYS A 83 -2.83 -4.85 6.19
CA LYS A 83 -4.11 -5.28 5.62
C LYS A 83 -4.03 -6.70 5.05
N TYR A 84 -3.01 -6.97 4.22
CA TYR A 84 -2.81 -8.27 3.59
C TYR A 84 -2.52 -9.39 4.62
N THR A 85 -1.78 -9.09 5.69
CA THR A 85 -1.40 -10.06 6.72
C THR A 85 -2.40 -10.15 7.88
N GLY A 86 -3.42 -9.29 7.92
CA GLY A 86 -4.34 -9.17 9.05
C GLY A 86 -3.69 -8.68 10.34
N ARG A 87 -2.50 -8.06 10.28
CA ARG A 87 -1.78 -7.57 11.45
C ARG A 87 -2.31 -6.20 11.87
N ARG A 88 -2.32 -5.95 13.18
CA ARG A 88 -2.68 -4.63 13.72
C ARG A 88 -1.53 -3.63 13.54
N PRO A 89 -1.83 -2.35 13.29
CA PRO A 89 -0.81 -1.30 13.30
C PRO A 89 -0.11 -1.17 14.65
N SER A 90 1.18 -0.83 14.61
CA SER A 90 1.99 -0.60 15.80
C SER A 90 1.99 0.88 16.21
N ASN A 91 2.33 1.19 17.47
CA ASN A 91 2.52 2.58 17.90
C ASN A 91 3.61 3.30 17.10
N LYS A 92 4.63 2.57 16.63
CA LYS A 92 5.67 3.11 15.75
C LYS A 92 5.07 3.56 14.41
N PHE A 93 4.19 2.75 13.83
CA PHE A 93 3.49 3.09 12.59
C PHE A 93 2.63 4.36 12.78
N TYR A 94 1.81 4.42 13.84
CA TYR A 94 1.00 5.62 14.09
C TYR A 94 1.83 6.88 14.25
N ARG A 95 2.95 6.79 14.98
CA ARG A 95 3.88 7.91 15.11
C ARG A 95 4.43 8.35 13.75
N GLN A 96 4.88 7.40 12.92
CA GLN A 96 5.41 7.69 11.58
C GLN A 96 4.36 8.37 10.69
N VAL A 97 3.12 7.89 10.71
CA VAL A 97 2.00 8.50 9.97
C VAL A 97 1.76 9.94 10.43
N THR A 98 1.75 10.19 11.74
CA THR A 98 1.55 11.53 12.30
C THR A 98 2.70 12.48 11.96
N GLU A 99 3.94 12.02 12.07
CA GLU A 99 5.13 12.81 11.72
C GLU A 99 5.15 13.16 10.22
N LEU A 100 4.82 12.20 9.35
CA LEU A 100 4.68 12.43 7.91
C LEU A 100 3.56 13.44 7.61
N GLY A 101 2.40 13.29 8.25
CA GLY A 101 1.28 14.22 8.08
C GLY A 101 1.64 15.65 8.47
N ALA A 102 2.36 15.82 9.59
CA ALA A 102 2.87 17.12 10.01
C ALA A 102 3.86 17.71 8.98
N ALA A 103 4.81 16.91 8.49
CA ALA A 103 5.78 17.36 7.48
C ALA A 103 5.12 17.77 6.15
N ILE A 104 4.02 17.10 5.76
CA ILE A 104 3.21 17.47 4.60
C ILE A 104 2.48 18.80 4.86
N ALA A 105 1.87 18.95 6.04
CA ALA A 105 1.15 20.16 6.44
C ALA A 105 2.06 21.40 6.53
N ASP A 106 3.31 21.22 6.95
CA ASP A 106 4.34 22.27 7.01
C ASP A 106 4.91 22.65 5.63
N GLY A 107 4.34 22.12 4.54
CA GLY A 107 4.71 22.47 3.17
C GLY A 107 5.87 21.67 2.59
N GLY A 108 6.29 20.59 3.25
CA GLY A 108 7.36 19.75 2.74
C GLY A 108 7.00 18.99 1.46
N PHE A 109 5.71 18.78 1.18
CA PHE A 109 5.25 18.09 -0.02
C PHE A 109 5.05 19.07 -1.19
N GLN A 110 6.11 19.22 -1.99
CA GLN A 110 6.17 20.18 -3.11
C GLN A 110 5.08 20.00 -4.17
N SER A 111 4.50 18.81 -4.32
CA SER A 111 3.41 18.58 -5.28
C SER A 111 2.11 19.32 -4.92
N LEU A 112 1.98 19.82 -3.69
CA LEU A 112 0.88 20.69 -3.27
C LEU A 112 1.20 22.18 -3.43
N ALA A 113 2.42 22.55 -3.84
CA ALA A 113 2.80 23.94 -4.02
C ALA A 113 1.90 24.62 -5.07
N GLY A 114 1.28 25.73 -4.68
CA GLY A 114 0.35 26.48 -5.54
C GLY A 114 -1.09 25.96 -5.54
N ILE A 115 -1.42 24.93 -4.74
CA ILE A 115 -2.80 24.57 -4.46
C ILE A 115 -3.29 25.43 -3.30
N ASP A 116 -4.34 26.21 -3.53
CA ASP A 116 -4.94 27.05 -2.50
C ASP A 116 -5.70 26.17 -1.50
N ALA A 117 -5.33 26.25 -0.23
CA ALA A 117 -5.98 25.47 0.81
C ALA A 117 -7.40 26.01 1.04
N GLY A 118 -8.40 25.23 0.67
CA GLY A 118 -9.80 25.57 0.93
C GLY A 118 -10.09 25.70 2.43
N GLU A 119 -11.06 26.54 2.78
CA GLU A 119 -11.50 26.68 4.17
C GLU A 119 -12.07 25.35 4.68
N ILE A 120 -11.60 24.91 5.86
CA ILE A 120 -12.14 23.72 6.52
C ILE A 120 -13.55 24.07 7.05
N LEU A 121 -14.58 23.66 6.31
CA LEU A 121 -15.98 23.95 6.60
C LEU A 121 -16.54 23.21 7.83
N MET A 122 -15.93 22.08 8.21
CA MET A 122 -16.26 21.35 9.45
C MET A 122 -15.02 21.26 10.33
N ARG A 123 -14.97 22.15 11.33
CA ARG A 123 -13.98 22.10 12.40
C ARG A 123 -14.49 21.12 13.46
N TYR A 124 -13.74 20.04 13.68
CA TYR A 124 -13.96 19.09 14.78
C TYR A 124 -13.33 19.61 16.07
#